data_AF-A0A0A9GR73-F1
#
_entry.id   AF-A0A0A9GR73-F1
#
_cell.length_a   1.000
_cell.length_b   1.000
_cell.length_c   1.000
_cell.angle_alpha   90.00
_cell.angle_beta   90.00
_cell.angle_gamma   90.00
#
_symmetry.space_group_name_H-M   'P 1'
#
loop_
_entity.id
_entity.type
_entity.pdbx_description
1 polymer ?
#
loop_
_entity_poly.entity_id
_entity_poly.type
_entity_poly.pdbx_seq_one_letter_code
_entity_poly.pdbx_strand_id
1 'polypeptide(L)'
;MSVAILKYDLSTLKMSVIYLPLWDGYARPTVLMSTEDDCGLGFATVLGSKLYLWARESGHDGDVGWAQSRVIELETLLPANALTISPKVVGFADGVGVFFVQAVNVIFSIDLKSIQVKKVHDGSGIRSVVPYMGFCTPALGADASSEEQGAGPSTEEQEADVSSEELGVGDHSLQVRNQELVQVHEILKLLVHDLLNGEGSFF
;
A
#
# COMPACT_ATOMS: atom_id res chain seq x y z
N MET A 1 -17.49 20.09 -9.16
CA MET A 1 -17.38 18.85 -9.95
C MET A 1 -17.75 17.70 -9.02
N SER A 2 -18.56 16.73 -9.43
CA SER A 2 -18.82 15.54 -8.61
C SER A 2 -17.62 14.58 -8.70
N VAL A 3 -17.26 13.95 -7.58
CA VAL A 3 -16.28 12.85 -7.59
C VAL A 3 -17.07 11.54 -7.64
N ALA A 4 -16.59 10.60 -8.43
CA ALA A 4 -17.23 9.32 -8.62
C ALA A 4 -16.18 8.21 -8.83
N ILE A 5 -16.62 6.97 -8.59
CA ILE A 5 -15.85 5.76 -8.87
C ILE A 5 -16.38 5.18 -10.17
N LEU A 6 -15.46 4.86 -11.09
CA LEU A 6 -15.79 4.10 -12.28
C LEU A 6 -15.76 2.60 -11.94
N LYS A 7 -16.92 1.96 -11.98
CA LYS A 7 -17.05 0.51 -11.81
C LYS A 7 -17.00 -0.15 -13.18
N TYR A 8 -16.10 -1.11 -13.36
CA TYR A 8 -16.07 -2.00 -14.51
C TYR A 8 -16.49 -3.40 -14.09
N ASP A 9 -17.53 -3.93 -14.74
CA ASP A 9 -18.04 -5.27 -14.47
C ASP A 9 -17.39 -6.26 -15.45
N LEU A 10 -16.56 -7.18 -14.94
CA LEU A 10 -15.82 -8.14 -15.76
C LEU A 10 -16.73 -9.18 -16.44
N SER A 11 -17.91 -9.45 -15.88
CA SER A 11 -18.83 -10.46 -16.43
C SER A 11 -19.63 -9.92 -17.61
N THR A 12 -20.03 -8.65 -17.53
CA THR A 12 -20.84 -7.98 -18.55
C THR A 12 -20.04 -7.07 -19.47
N LEU A 13 -18.77 -6.81 -19.13
CA LEU A 13 -17.85 -5.88 -19.79
C LEU A 13 -18.39 -4.43 -19.85
N LYS A 14 -19.27 -4.06 -18.92
CA LYS A 14 -19.91 -2.75 -18.87
C LYS A 14 -19.28 -1.85 -17.82
N MET A 15 -19.26 -0.56 -18.13
CA MET A 15 -18.88 0.49 -17.20
C MET A 15 -20.12 1.13 -16.58
N SER A 16 -20.04 1.48 -15.30
CA SER A 16 -21.05 2.24 -14.58
C SER A 16 -20.37 3.20 -13.60
N VAL A 17 -21.07 4.24 -13.19
CA VAL A 17 -20.53 5.28 -12.31
C VAL A 17 -21.19 5.19 -10.94
N ILE A 18 -20.38 5.19 -9.88
CA ILE A 18 -20.83 5.25 -8.49
C ILE A 18 -20.46 6.64 -7.94
N TYR A 19 -21.47 7.46 -7.66
CA TYR A 19 -21.25 8.80 -7.09
C TYR A 19 -20.88 8.72 -5.61
N LEU A 20 -19.94 9.57 -5.18
CA LEU A 20 -19.54 9.68 -3.79
C LEU A 20 -20.42 10.68 -3.03
N PRO A 21 -20.69 10.47 -1.73
CA PRO A 21 -21.48 11.36 -0.89
C PRO A 21 -20.63 12.56 -0.41
N LEU A 22 -20.08 13.35 -1.34
CA LEU A 22 -19.23 14.50 -0.99
C LEU A 22 -20.05 15.79 -0.86
N TRP A 23 -19.89 16.47 0.28
CA TRP A 23 -20.75 17.57 0.71
C TRP A 23 -20.48 18.95 0.08
N ASP A 24 -19.30 19.21 -0.46
CA ASP A 24 -18.87 20.58 -0.78
C ASP A 24 -18.46 20.80 -2.25
N GLY A 25 -18.65 19.81 -3.12
CA GLY A 25 -18.42 19.93 -4.57
C GLY A 25 -16.95 20.12 -4.98
N TYR A 26 -16.02 20.09 -4.02
CA TYR A 26 -14.58 20.11 -4.25
C TYR A 26 -14.04 18.69 -4.35
N ALA A 27 -13.20 18.45 -5.35
CA ALA A 27 -12.49 17.20 -5.47
C ALA A 27 -11.49 17.06 -4.32
N ARG A 28 -11.78 16.15 -3.39
CA ARG A 28 -10.91 15.84 -2.25
C ARG A 28 -10.13 14.56 -2.54
N PRO A 29 -8.85 14.47 -2.11
CA PRO A 29 -8.14 13.21 -2.12
C PRO A 29 -8.99 12.13 -1.44
N THR A 30 -9.21 11.07 -2.19
CA THR A 30 -10.04 9.94 -1.83
C THR A 30 -9.28 8.69 -2.19
N VAL A 31 -9.26 7.73 -1.27
CA VAL A 31 -8.59 6.44 -1.47
C VAL A 31 -9.64 5.35 -1.32
N LEU A 32 -9.63 4.40 -2.26
CA LEU A 32 -10.47 3.21 -2.19
C LEU A 32 -9.91 2.25 -1.16
N MET A 33 -10.81 1.49 -0.53
CA MET A 33 -10.47 0.45 0.42
C MET A 33 -11.45 -0.71 0.32
N SER A 34 -11.03 -1.91 0.71
CA SER A 34 -11.95 -3.00 1.06
C SER A 34 -12.52 -2.79 2.46
N THR A 35 -13.79 -3.12 2.68
CA THR A 35 -14.39 -3.16 4.02
C THR A 35 -13.93 -4.39 4.80
N GLU A 36 -13.90 -4.30 6.14
CA GLU A 36 -13.40 -5.36 7.03
C GLU A 36 -14.23 -6.66 6.96
N ASP A 37 -15.54 -6.55 6.70
CA ASP A 37 -16.46 -7.67 6.93
C ASP A 37 -16.74 -8.52 5.68
N ASP A 38 -16.64 -7.99 4.46
CA ASP A 38 -17.20 -8.67 3.26
C ASP A 38 -16.51 -8.34 1.92
N CYS A 39 -15.25 -7.90 1.92
CA CYS A 39 -14.58 -7.38 0.70
C CYS A 39 -15.40 -6.28 -0.02
N GLY A 40 -16.26 -5.58 0.74
CA GLY A 40 -17.14 -4.56 0.22
C GLY A 40 -16.35 -3.34 -0.25
N LEU A 41 -16.97 -2.57 -1.15
CA LEU A 41 -16.36 -1.34 -1.65
C LEU A 41 -16.45 -0.25 -0.58
N GLY A 42 -15.32 0.26 -0.14
CA GLY A 42 -15.22 1.42 0.74
C GLY A 42 -14.37 2.53 0.15
N PHE A 43 -14.43 3.69 0.78
CA PHE A 43 -13.47 4.76 0.53
C PHE A 43 -13.19 5.55 1.80
N ALA A 44 -12.05 6.23 1.81
CA ALA A 44 -11.68 7.16 2.86
C ALA A 44 -11.38 8.54 2.31
N THR A 45 -11.72 9.57 3.09
CA THR A 45 -11.41 10.96 2.79
C THR A 45 -11.13 11.75 4.06
N VAL A 46 -10.37 12.84 3.94
CA VAL A 46 -10.06 13.75 5.05
C VAL A 46 -10.83 15.04 4.92
N LEU A 47 -11.48 15.45 6.01
CA LEU A 47 -12.12 16.76 6.14
C LEU A 47 -11.69 17.38 7.48
N GLY A 48 -10.95 18.49 7.39
CA GLY A 48 -10.33 19.13 8.56
C GLY A 48 -9.28 18.21 9.18
N SER A 49 -9.42 17.92 10.47
CA SER A 49 -8.58 16.99 11.24
C SER A 49 -9.17 15.58 11.34
N LYS A 50 -10.16 15.22 10.51
CA LYS A 50 -10.89 13.94 10.63
C LYS A 50 -10.74 13.10 9.38
N LEU A 51 -10.44 11.82 9.58
CA LEU A 51 -10.45 10.79 8.54
C LEU A 51 -11.80 10.06 8.60
N TYR A 52 -12.57 10.19 7.54
CA TYR A 52 -13.89 9.58 7.39
C TYR A 52 -13.78 8.33 6.54
N LEU A 53 -14.29 7.21 7.06
CA LEU A 53 -14.39 5.95 6.36
C LEU A 53 -15.85 5.72 5.98
N TRP A 54 -16.04 5.28 4.74
CA TRP A 54 -17.33 4.99 4.16
C TRP A 54 -17.34 3.58 3.62
N ALA A 55 -18.45 2.89 3.84
CA ALA A 55 -18.72 1.58 3.30
C ALA A 55 -19.92 1.67 2.35
N ARG A 56 -19.88 0.89 1.29
CA ARG A 56 -21.03 0.70 0.39
C ARG A 56 -21.84 -0.48 0.93
N GLU A 57 -23.06 -0.19 1.38
CA GLU A 57 -23.92 -1.13 2.09
C GLU A 57 -25.28 -1.23 1.40
N SER A 58 -25.92 -2.40 1.51
CA SER A 58 -27.33 -2.57 1.15
C SER A 58 -28.21 -2.06 2.29
N GLY A 59 -29.01 -1.04 2.02
CA GLY A 59 -30.01 -0.53 2.95
C GLY A 59 -31.16 -1.52 3.16
N HIS A 60 -31.96 -1.25 4.19
CA HIS A 60 -33.11 -2.09 4.58
C HIS A 60 -34.15 -2.26 3.46
N ASP A 61 -34.26 -1.28 2.56
CA ASP A 61 -35.18 -1.32 1.41
C ASP A 61 -34.55 -1.94 0.15
N GLY A 62 -33.37 -2.53 0.27
CA GLY A 62 -32.62 -3.13 -0.85
C GLY A 62 -31.87 -2.13 -1.73
N ASP A 63 -31.93 -0.83 -1.43
CA ASP A 63 -31.14 0.19 -2.12
C ASP A 63 -29.67 0.18 -1.66
N VAL A 64 -28.73 0.29 -2.59
CA VAL A 64 -27.29 0.20 -2.29
C VAL A 64 -26.69 1.59 -2.23
N GLY A 65 -26.40 2.02 -1.00
CA GLY A 65 -25.96 3.38 -0.68
C GLY A 65 -24.58 3.44 -0.03
N TRP A 66 -24.14 4.66 0.26
CA TRP A 66 -22.96 4.90 1.08
C TRP A 66 -23.39 5.15 2.53
N ALA A 67 -22.77 4.44 3.46
CA ALA A 67 -22.91 4.65 4.89
C ALA A 67 -21.55 5.05 5.47
N GLN A 68 -21.55 6.04 6.38
CA GLN A 68 -20.35 6.41 7.11
C GLN A 68 -20.09 5.34 8.17
N SER A 69 -19.01 4.58 8.01
CA SER A 69 -18.72 3.43 8.87
C SER A 69 -17.92 3.81 10.12
N ARG A 70 -16.92 4.69 9.98
CA ARG A 70 -16.06 5.11 11.10
C ARG A 70 -15.50 6.51 10.86
N VAL A 71 -15.23 7.23 11.95
CA VAL A 71 -14.49 8.49 11.94
C VAL A 71 -13.29 8.38 12.87
N ILE A 72 -12.13 8.83 12.40
CA ILE A 72 -10.88 8.84 13.16
C ILE A 72 -10.41 10.28 13.32
N GLU A 73 -10.21 10.70 14.56
CA GLU A 73 -9.76 12.04 14.94
C GLU A 73 -8.24 12.15 14.81
N LEU A 74 -7.74 12.71 13.69
CA LEU A 74 -6.30 12.84 13.43
C LEU A 74 -5.61 13.79 14.42
N GLU A 75 -6.35 14.72 15.03
CA GLU A 75 -5.84 15.60 16.09
C GLU A 75 -5.38 14.89 17.35
N THR A 76 -5.92 13.69 17.60
CA THR A 76 -5.50 12.87 18.74
C THR A 76 -4.28 12.00 18.40
N LEU A 77 -3.99 11.83 17.12
CA LEU A 77 -3.02 10.87 16.60
C LEU A 77 -1.75 11.52 16.03
N LEU A 78 -1.90 12.70 15.41
CA LEU A 78 -0.84 13.41 14.73
C LEU A 78 -0.31 14.55 15.61
N PRO A 79 0.99 14.87 15.54
CA PRO A 79 1.54 16.05 16.19
C PRO A 79 0.80 17.34 15.77
N ALA A 80 0.60 18.28 16.70
CA ALA A 80 -0.14 19.51 16.42
C ALA A 80 0.44 20.32 15.25
N ASN A 81 1.76 20.33 15.06
CA ASN A 81 2.41 21.00 13.93
C ASN A 81 2.10 20.34 12.57
N ALA A 82 1.74 19.06 12.56
CA ALA A 82 1.34 18.33 11.36
C ALA A 82 -0.08 18.70 10.88
N LEU A 83 -0.86 19.40 11.69
CA LEU A 83 -2.25 19.77 11.41
C LEU A 83 -2.44 21.26 11.11
N THR A 84 -1.33 21.99 10.92
CA THR A 84 -1.34 23.40 10.50
C THR A 84 -2.01 23.59 9.12
N ILE A 85 -2.04 22.52 8.32
CA ILE A 85 -2.77 22.42 7.05
C ILE A 85 -3.58 21.13 7.10
N SER A 86 -4.79 21.13 6.50
CA SER A 86 -5.62 19.93 6.36
C SER A 86 -4.80 18.77 5.77
N PRO A 87 -4.67 17.64 6.49
CA PRO A 87 -4.01 16.45 5.96
C PRO A 87 -4.75 15.89 4.76
N LYS A 88 -4.06 15.01 4.04
CA LYS A 88 -4.61 14.31 2.86
C LYS A 88 -4.34 12.83 3.01
N VAL A 89 -5.37 12.01 2.86
CA VAL A 89 -5.18 10.57 2.64
C VAL A 89 -4.58 10.37 1.26
N VAL A 90 -3.51 9.59 1.17
CA VAL A 90 -2.73 9.38 -0.06
C VAL A 90 -2.61 7.91 -0.44
N GLY A 91 -2.89 6.97 0.46
CA GLY A 91 -2.91 5.55 0.11
C GLY A 91 -3.52 4.69 1.20
N PHE A 92 -3.83 3.45 0.84
CA PHE A 92 -4.32 2.43 1.74
C PHE A 92 -3.71 1.09 1.36
N ALA A 93 -3.25 0.34 2.35
CA ALA A 93 -2.74 -1.01 2.18
C ALA A 93 -3.82 -2.01 2.62
N ASP A 94 -4.67 -2.43 1.67
CA ASP A 94 -5.84 -3.27 1.94
C ASP A 94 -5.50 -4.52 2.77
N GLY A 95 -4.41 -5.22 2.44
CA GLY A 95 -4.05 -6.48 3.09
C GLY A 95 -3.61 -6.36 4.56
N VAL A 96 -3.31 -5.15 5.05
CA VAL A 96 -2.86 -4.91 6.44
C VAL A 96 -3.66 -3.82 7.16
N GLY A 97 -4.66 -3.21 6.50
CA GLY A 97 -5.52 -2.21 7.12
C GLY A 97 -4.79 -0.93 7.53
N VAL A 98 -3.86 -0.44 6.69
CA VAL A 98 -3.04 0.75 7.00
C VAL A 98 -3.31 1.89 6.04
N PHE A 99 -3.67 3.06 6.57
CA PHE A 99 -3.76 4.30 5.80
C PHE A 99 -2.45 5.07 5.78
N PHE A 100 -2.18 5.74 4.67
CA PHE A 100 -1.11 6.72 4.54
C PHE A 100 -1.71 8.12 4.45
N VAL A 101 -1.28 9.00 5.35
CA VAL A 101 -1.76 10.38 5.46
C VAL A 101 -0.58 11.34 5.31
N GLN A 102 -0.64 12.19 4.29
CA GLN A 102 0.26 13.32 4.11
C GLN A 102 -0.21 14.48 4.99
N ALA A 103 0.67 14.91 5.89
CA ALA A 103 0.44 16.02 6.79
C ALA A 103 1.65 16.97 6.73
N VAL A 104 1.45 18.17 6.16
CA VAL A 104 2.52 19.13 5.83
C VAL A 104 3.62 18.46 5.00
N ASN A 105 4.77 18.15 5.61
CA ASN A 105 5.96 17.58 4.96
C ASN A 105 6.28 16.19 5.49
N VAL A 106 5.29 15.48 6.03
CA VAL A 106 5.49 14.14 6.61
C VAL A 106 4.35 13.22 6.17
N ILE A 107 4.68 11.99 5.80
CA ILE A 107 3.72 10.91 5.66
C ILE A 107 3.68 10.09 6.95
N PHE A 108 2.48 9.90 7.46
CA PHE A 108 2.19 9.02 8.58
C PHE A 108 1.44 7.78 8.08
N SER A 109 1.80 6.62 8.62
CA SER A 109 0.97 5.41 8.53
C SER A 109 0.06 5.32 9.75
N ILE A 110 -1.21 4.99 9.54
CA ILE A 110 -2.22 4.81 10.59
C ILE A 110 -2.77 3.39 10.46
N ASP A 111 -2.51 2.54 11.45
CA ASP A 111 -3.05 1.18 11.53
C ASP A 111 -4.49 1.23 12.07
N LEU A 112 -5.46 0.72 11.31
CA LEU A 112 -6.88 0.83 11.66
C LEU A 112 -7.31 0.01 12.87
N LYS A 113 -6.58 -1.07 13.17
CA LYS A 113 -6.93 -2.01 14.24
C LYS A 113 -6.39 -1.54 15.57
N SER A 114 -5.14 -1.09 15.58
CA SER A 114 -4.43 -0.63 16.78
C SER A 114 -4.51 0.88 16.99
N ILE A 115 -4.92 1.63 15.97
CA ILE A 115 -4.94 3.10 15.94
C ILE A 115 -3.54 3.70 16.18
N GLN A 116 -2.48 2.90 15.95
CA GLN A 116 -1.11 3.37 16.07
C GLN A 116 -0.68 4.19 14.86
N VAL A 117 0.09 5.23 15.14
CA VAL A 117 0.69 6.09 14.12
C VAL A 117 2.20 5.92 14.08
N LYS A 118 2.74 5.83 12.87
CA LYS A 118 4.18 5.86 12.64
C LYS A 118 4.50 6.85 11.53
N LYS A 119 5.59 7.58 11.69
CA LYS A 119 6.18 8.38 10.62
C LYS A 119 6.87 7.44 9.63
N VAL A 120 6.61 7.59 8.34
CA VAL A 120 7.18 6.71 7.31
C VAL A 120 8.01 7.44 6.26
N HIS A 121 7.78 8.74 6.04
CA HIS A 121 8.53 9.51 5.05
C HIS A 121 8.54 11.01 5.38
N ASP A 122 9.66 11.68 5.11
CA ASP A 122 9.80 13.14 5.11
C ASP A 122 9.73 13.64 3.67
N GLY A 123 8.72 14.44 3.36
CA GLY A 123 8.47 14.96 2.03
C GLY A 123 7.07 15.56 1.91
N SER A 124 6.87 16.41 0.91
CA SER A 124 5.57 17.04 0.61
C SER A 124 5.22 16.88 -0.86
N GLY A 125 3.98 17.21 -1.22
CA GLY A 125 3.51 17.11 -2.59
C GLY A 125 3.24 15.67 -3.07
N ILE A 126 3.36 14.67 -2.18
CA ILE A 126 2.98 13.29 -2.49
C ILE A 126 1.47 13.21 -2.68
N ARG A 127 1.05 12.74 -3.85
CA ARG A 127 -0.37 12.65 -4.25
C ARG A 127 -0.95 11.27 -4.04
N SER A 128 -0.12 10.23 -4.12
CA SER A 128 -0.53 8.85 -3.96
C SER A 128 0.62 8.02 -3.39
N VAL A 129 0.27 7.04 -2.56
CA VAL A 129 1.12 5.96 -2.09
C VAL A 129 0.47 4.67 -2.53
N VAL A 130 1.23 3.82 -3.23
CA VAL A 130 0.78 2.50 -3.68
C VAL A 130 1.55 1.45 -2.88
N PRO A 131 0.95 0.88 -1.82
CA PRO A 131 1.61 -0.15 -1.03
C PRO A 131 1.75 -1.42 -1.86
N TYR A 132 2.92 -2.03 -1.78
CA TYR A 132 3.23 -3.27 -2.49
C TYR A 132 3.48 -4.39 -1.47
N MET A 133 2.66 -5.43 -1.50
CA MET A 133 2.93 -6.69 -0.79
C MET A 133 3.52 -7.66 -1.82
N GLY A 134 4.72 -8.18 -1.53
CA GLY A 134 5.54 -8.94 -2.47
C GLY A 134 4.82 -10.09 -3.21
N PHE A 135 5.31 -10.44 -4.39
CA PHE A 135 4.84 -11.62 -5.12
C PHE A 135 5.35 -12.92 -4.47
N CYS A 136 4.56 -13.98 -4.58
CA CYS A 136 5.06 -15.34 -4.39
C CYS A 136 5.99 -15.66 -5.55
N THR A 137 7.31 -15.76 -5.32
CA THR A 137 8.20 -16.40 -6.27
C THR A 137 7.98 -17.91 -6.12
N PRO A 138 7.38 -18.61 -7.09
CA PRO A 138 7.23 -20.06 -6.96
C PRO A 138 8.64 -20.66 -6.90
N ALA A 139 8.93 -21.44 -5.86
CA ALA A 139 10.17 -22.19 -5.81
C ALA A 139 10.20 -23.11 -7.03
N LEU A 140 11.16 -22.88 -7.94
CA LEU A 140 11.38 -23.79 -9.05
C LEU A 140 11.77 -25.12 -8.42
N GLY A 141 10.86 -26.09 -8.45
CA GLY A 141 11.10 -27.43 -7.94
C GLY A 141 12.33 -27.98 -8.65
N ALA A 142 13.44 -28.03 -7.91
CA ALA A 142 14.56 -28.86 -8.31
C ALA A 142 14.08 -30.30 -8.19
N ASP A 143 13.61 -30.86 -9.31
CA ASP A 143 13.57 -32.31 -9.49
C ASP A 143 15.04 -32.78 -9.53
N ALA A 144 15.65 -32.86 -8.34
CA ALA A 144 16.85 -33.64 -8.14
C ALA A 144 16.41 -35.10 -8.12
N SER A 145 16.41 -35.70 -9.31
CA SER A 145 16.44 -37.14 -9.48
C SER A 145 17.51 -37.72 -8.55
N SER A 146 17.08 -38.60 -7.65
CA SER A 146 17.96 -39.37 -6.81
C SER A 146 18.70 -40.40 -7.67
N GLU A 147 20.00 -40.22 -7.85
CA GLU A 147 20.91 -41.33 -8.13
C GLU A 147 21.97 -41.39 -7.04
N GLU A 148 21.85 -42.45 -6.25
CA GLU A 148 22.80 -42.92 -5.25
C GLU A 148 23.99 -43.58 -5.94
N GLN A 149 25.23 -43.18 -5.62
CA GLN A 149 26.36 -44.11 -5.46
C GLN A 149 27.65 -43.41 -4.98
N GLY A 150 28.24 -43.96 -3.91
CA GLY A 150 29.69 -44.19 -3.88
C GLY A 150 30.54 -43.45 -2.83
N ALA A 151 30.68 -44.09 -1.65
CA ALA A 151 31.90 -44.27 -0.84
C ALA A 151 32.82 -43.07 -0.45
N GLY A 152 33.06 -42.93 0.86
CA GLY A 152 34.04 -42.00 1.48
C GLY A 152 35.52 -42.33 1.20
N PRO A 153 36.49 -41.69 1.90
CA PRO A 153 36.56 -41.67 3.36
C PRO A 153 36.97 -40.34 4.02
N SER A 154 36.79 -40.35 5.34
CA SER A 154 37.28 -39.44 6.38
C SER A 154 38.75 -39.02 6.28
N THR A 155 39.05 -37.77 6.61
CA THR A 155 40.25 -37.39 7.37
C THR A 155 39.93 -36.16 8.23
N GLU A 156 40.03 -36.34 9.55
CA GLU A 156 40.12 -35.29 10.56
C GLU A 156 41.45 -34.56 10.40
N GLU A 157 41.44 -33.23 10.43
CA GLU A 157 42.53 -32.44 11.04
C GLU A 157 41.95 -31.23 11.78
N GLN A 158 42.70 -30.84 12.80
CA GLN A 158 42.28 -30.28 14.07
C GLN A 158 42.39 -28.75 14.14
N GLU A 159 41.84 -28.20 15.22
CA GLU A 159 41.71 -26.79 15.63
C GLU A 159 42.87 -25.83 15.34
N ALA A 160 42.50 -24.56 15.10
CA ALA A 160 43.22 -23.41 15.66
C ALA A 160 42.22 -22.31 16.07
N ASP A 161 42.11 -22.11 17.39
CA ASP A 161 41.56 -20.94 18.07
C ASP A 161 42.44 -19.71 17.83
N VAL A 162 41.88 -18.62 17.29
CA VAL A 162 42.33 -17.25 17.58
C VAL A 162 41.12 -16.31 17.53
N SER A 163 40.71 -15.82 18.69
CA SER A 163 39.87 -14.65 18.83
C SER A 163 40.55 -13.41 18.25
N SER A 164 39.86 -12.64 17.42
CA SER A 164 40.08 -11.19 17.30
C SER A 164 38.77 -10.53 16.88
N GLU A 165 38.37 -9.56 17.69
CA GLU A 165 37.20 -8.70 17.55
C GLU A 165 37.27 -7.87 16.26
N GLU A 166 36.16 -7.76 15.53
CA GLU A 166 35.86 -6.60 14.66
C GLU A 166 34.34 -6.40 14.63
N LEU A 167 33.91 -5.21 15.06
CA LEU A 167 32.53 -4.74 15.11
C LEU A 167 32.15 -4.08 13.79
N GLY A 168 30.91 -4.31 13.34
CA GLY A 168 30.17 -3.34 12.52
C GLY A 168 29.73 -3.85 11.16
N VAL A 169 28.57 -4.52 11.13
CA VAL A 169 27.83 -4.92 9.94
C VAL A 169 27.45 -3.68 9.11
N GLY A 170 28.21 -3.41 8.05
CA GLY A 170 27.96 -2.39 7.05
C GLY A 170 27.21 -2.95 5.85
N ASP A 171 25.94 -2.56 5.75
CA ASP A 171 25.28 -2.09 4.54
C ASP A 171 25.26 -2.93 3.25
N HIS A 172 24.68 -4.14 3.30
CA HIS A 172 24.13 -4.80 2.10
C HIS A 172 22.63 -4.51 1.87
N SER A 173 21.95 -3.89 2.84
CA SER A 173 20.50 -3.65 2.78
C SER A 173 20.13 -2.33 2.08
N LEU A 174 20.97 -1.29 2.07
CA LEU A 174 20.66 -0.07 1.32
C LEU A 174 20.89 -0.22 -0.17
N GLN A 175 21.85 -1.06 -0.58
CA GLN A 175 22.16 -1.26 -2.00
C GLN A 175 21.05 -2.04 -2.74
N VAL A 176 20.46 -3.06 -2.09
CA VAL A 176 19.30 -3.79 -2.64
C VAL A 176 18.06 -2.87 -2.71
N ARG A 177 17.79 -2.08 -1.65
CA ARG A 177 16.67 -1.14 -1.64
C ARG A 177 16.77 -0.05 -2.71
N ASN A 178 17.97 0.43 -2.99
CA ASN A 178 18.19 1.42 -4.06
C ASN A 178 18.05 0.81 -5.46
N GLN A 179 18.50 -0.44 -5.66
CA GLN A 179 18.29 -1.15 -6.92
C GLN A 179 16.79 -1.39 -7.20
N GLU A 180 16.02 -1.76 -6.17
CA GLU A 180 14.57 -1.97 -6.26
C GLU A 180 13.79 -0.66 -6.48
N LEU A 181 14.18 0.44 -5.81
CA LEU A 181 13.57 1.77 -6.03
C LEU A 181 13.79 2.29 -7.47
N VAL A 182 14.96 2.02 -8.06
CA VAL A 182 15.22 2.35 -9.47
C VAL A 182 14.34 1.53 -10.40
N GLN A 183 14.12 0.24 -10.11
CA GLN A 183 13.23 -0.61 -10.91
C GLN A 183 11.76 -0.16 -10.84
N VAL A 184 11.25 0.20 -9.66
CA VAL A 184 9.86 0.69 -9.51
C VAL A 184 9.64 1.99 -10.25
N HIS A 185 10.63 2.90 -10.23
CA HIS A 185 10.54 4.17 -10.96
C HIS A 185 10.53 3.97 -12.49
N GLU A 186 11.32 3.04 -13.02
CA GLU A 186 11.32 2.73 -14.45
C GLU A 186 10.03 2.03 -14.90
N ILE A 187 9.47 1.14 -14.08
CA ILE A 187 8.16 0.52 -14.35
C ILE A 187 7.04 1.58 -14.35
N LEU A 188 7.09 2.54 -13.42
CA LEU A 188 6.11 3.62 -13.36
C LEU A 188 6.23 4.55 -14.58
N LYS A 189 7.44 4.80 -15.07
CA LYS A 189 7.66 5.56 -16.33
C LYS A 189 7.09 4.84 -17.54
N LEU A 190 7.28 3.52 -17.64
CA LEU A 190 6.73 2.71 -18.75
C LEU A 190 5.20 2.73 -18.73
N LEU A 191 4.59 2.52 -17.55
CA LEU A 191 3.13 2.57 -17.39
C LEU A 191 2.55 3.95 -17.71
N VAL A 192 3.20 5.04 -17.31
CA VAL A 192 2.75 6.40 -17.61
C VAL A 192 2.96 6.75 -19.08
N HIS A 193 4.05 6.29 -19.69
CA HIS A 193 4.29 6.47 -21.13
C HIS A 193 3.24 5.75 -21.98
N ASP A 194 2.89 4.51 -21.63
CA ASP A 194 1.91 3.72 -22.39
C ASP A 194 0.48 4.24 -22.20
N LEU A 195 0.15 4.75 -21.00
CA LEU A 195 -1.13 5.42 -20.74
C LEU A 195 -1.29 6.74 -21.50
N LEU A 196 -0.18 7.44 -21.79
CA LEU A 196 -0.22 8.69 -22.55
C LEU A 196 -0.16 8.47 -24.07
N ASN A 197 0.44 7.36 -24.52
CA ASN A 197 0.66 7.11 -25.94
C ASN A 197 -0.30 6.07 -26.56
N GLY A 198 -1.09 5.36 -25.76
CA GLY A 198 -2.20 4.56 -26.26
C GLY A 198 -1.81 3.35 -27.10
N GLU A 199 -0.58 2.86 -26.96
CA GLU A 199 -0.13 1.63 -27.62
C GLU A 199 -0.32 0.44 -26.67
N GLY A 200 -1.52 -0.13 -26.69
CA GLY A 200 -1.84 -1.35 -25.97
C GLY A 200 -1.23 -2.56 -26.65
N SER A 201 -0.16 -3.12 -26.10
CA SER A 201 0.17 -4.54 -26.27
C SER A 201 0.92 -5.07 -25.05
N PHE A 202 0.19 -5.76 -24.18
CA PHE A 202 0.76 -6.51 -23.06
C PHE A 202 1.17 -7.92 -23.50
N PHE A 203 2.38 -8.31 -23.12
CA PHE A 203 2.70 -9.64 -22.56
C PHE A 203 3.58 -9.42 -21.33
#